data_AF-A0A6N7IL41-F1
#
_entry.id   AF-A0A6N7IL41-F1
#
_cell.length_a   1.000
_cell.length_b   1.000
_cell.length_c   1.000
_cell.angle_alpha   90.00
_cell.angle_beta   90.00
_cell.angle_gamma   90.00
#
_symmetry.space_group_name_H-M   'P 1'
#
loop_
_entity.id
_entity.type
_entity.pdbx_description
1 polymer ?
#
loop_
_entity_poly.entity_id
_entity_poly.type
_entity_poly.pdbx_seq_one_letter_code
_entity_poly.pdbx_strand_id
1 'polypeptide(L)'
;MSSHSAGDIGHLRRIADRLAGSPVPVVAAAAMAQAEELYAAIDRLEAAAAARVQAVDAVGEARADGYTSTTRWLRESCRMRGSRAAERVLVARQLLRLPEAAARFGAGSLGYCTAAVLARVVRNLNDQDAGKAEPILLDVADDAARTKRPS
;
A
#
# COMPACT_ATOMS: atom_id res chain seq x y z
N MET A 1 8.95 -18.63 -11.03
CA MET A 1 7.98 -17.51 -10.93
C MET A 1 8.62 -16.11 -10.94
N SER A 2 9.95 -15.98 -10.78
CA SER A 2 10.62 -14.67 -10.64
C SER A 2 10.77 -13.85 -11.94
N SER A 3 10.83 -14.49 -13.12
CA SER A 3 11.09 -13.78 -14.38
C SER A 3 9.91 -12.94 -14.89
N HIS A 4 8.66 -13.33 -14.59
CA HIS A 4 7.48 -12.58 -15.02
C HIS A 4 7.33 -11.28 -14.21
N SER A 5 7.45 -11.34 -12.87
CA SER A 5 7.34 -10.16 -12.01
C SER A 5 8.42 -9.10 -12.29
N ALA A 6 9.63 -9.50 -12.67
CA ALA A 6 10.68 -8.53 -13.05
C ALA A 6 10.34 -7.80 -14.35
N GLY A 7 9.79 -8.53 -15.33
CA GLY A 7 9.26 -7.96 -16.58
C GLY A 7 8.10 -7.00 -16.32
N ASP A 8 7.18 -7.35 -15.42
CA ASP A 8 6.04 -6.52 -15.04
C ASP A 8 6.48 -5.21 -14.38
N ILE A 9 7.47 -5.23 -13.49
CA ILE A 9 8.04 -4.01 -12.89
C ILE A 9 8.67 -3.12 -13.97
N GLY A 10 9.38 -3.71 -14.93
CA GLY A 10 9.94 -2.97 -16.07
C GLY A 10 8.86 -2.34 -16.96
N HIS A 11 7.76 -3.04 -17.19
CA HIS A 11 6.61 -2.52 -17.94
C HIS A 11 5.90 -1.40 -17.18
N LEU A 12 5.65 -1.59 -15.89
CA LEU A 12 5.07 -0.58 -15.00
C LEU A 12 5.85 0.74 -15.07
N ARG A 13 7.18 0.68 -14.96
CA ARG A 13 8.04 1.87 -15.05
C ARG A 13 7.81 2.63 -16.35
N ARG A 14 7.79 1.93 -17.50
CA ARG A 14 7.54 2.55 -18.81
C ARG A 14 6.14 3.18 -18.90
N ILE A 15 5.12 2.54 -18.33
CA ILE A 15 3.77 3.10 -18.27
C ILE A 15 3.76 4.38 -17.43
N ALA A 16 4.39 4.36 -16.25
CA ALA A 16 4.47 5.52 -15.37
C ALA A 16 5.20 6.69 -16.02
N ASP A 17 6.34 6.43 -16.69
CA ASP A 17 7.10 7.45 -17.42
C ASP A 17 6.24 8.12 -18.51
N ARG A 18 5.48 7.31 -19.27
CA ARG A 18 4.57 7.82 -20.30
C ARG A 18 3.42 8.64 -19.73
N LEU A 19 2.79 8.18 -18.64
CA LEU A 19 1.70 8.91 -17.98
C LEU A 19 2.20 10.26 -17.43
N ALA A 20 3.38 10.29 -16.82
CA ALA A 20 3.99 11.51 -16.29
C ALA A 20 4.33 12.55 -17.37
N GLY A 21 4.63 12.10 -18.60
CA GLY A 21 4.89 12.96 -19.76
C GLY A 21 3.68 13.27 -20.63
N SER A 22 2.51 12.70 -20.33
CA SER A 22 1.29 12.89 -21.14
C SER A 22 0.59 14.21 -20.81
N PRO A 23 -0.08 14.86 -21.79
CA PRO A 23 -0.89 16.04 -21.52
C PRO A 23 -2.07 15.67 -20.60
N VAL A 24 -2.32 16.50 -19.59
CA VAL A 24 -3.50 16.37 -18.72
C VAL A 24 -4.77 16.74 -19.51
N PRO A 25 -5.88 16.00 -19.37
CA PRO A 25 -7.12 16.37 -20.04
C PRO A 25 -7.58 17.78 -19.68
N VAL A 26 -7.96 18.56 -20.69
CA VAL A 26 -8.52 19.91 -20.48
C VAL A 26 -9.95 19.88 -19.94
N VAL A 27 -10.65 18.75 -20.12
CA VAL A 27 -12.00 18.53 -19.57
C VAL A 27 -11.86 18.07 -18.12
N ALA A 28 -12.35 18.88 -17.18
CA ALA A 28 -12.23 18.62 -15.74
C ALA A 28 -12.80 17.25 -15.32
N ALA A 29 -13.94 16.84 -15.89
CA ALA A 29 -14.53 15.53 -15.60
C ALA A 29 -13.63 14.36 -16.05
N ALA A 30 -12.95 14.51 -17.19
CA ALA A 30 -11.99 13.50 -17.65
C ALA A 30 -10.72 13.48 -16.79
N ALA A 31 -10.22 14.64 -16.38
CA ALA A 31 -9.10 14.74 -15.45
C ALA A 31 -9.42 14.12 -14.08
N MET A 32 -10.65 14.32 -13.58
CA MET A 32 -11.14 13.71 -12.35
C MET A 32 -11.17 12.18 -12.45
N ALA A 33 -11.82 11.64 -13.49
CA ALA A 33 -11.89 10.19 -13.70
C ALA A 33 -10.50 9.55 -13.86
N GLN A 34 -9.60 10.18 -14.60
CA GLN A 34 -8.22 9.69 -14.74
C GLN A 34 -7.46 9.73 -13.40
N ALA A 35 -7.65 10.77 -12.58
CA ALA A 35 -7.02 10.82 -11.26
C ALA A 35 -7.52 9.67 -10.37
N GLU A 36 -8.82 9.37 -10.37
CA GLU A 36 -9.39 8.24 -9.63
C GLU A 36 -8.80 6.90 -10.07
N GLU A 37 -8.68 6.66 -11.39
CA GLU A 37 -8.05 5.46 -11.92
C GLU A 37 -6.57 5.34 -11.55
N LEU A 38 -5.82 6.46 -11.61
CA LEU A 38 -4.42 6.50 -11.22
C LEU A 38 -4.23 6.21 -9.73
N TYR A 39 -5.07 6.76 -8.86
CA TYR A 39 -5.00 6.48 -7.42
C TYR A 39 -5.38 5.03 -7.10
N ALA A 40 -6.40 4.48 -7.77
CA ALA A 40 -6.72 3.06 -7.64
C ALA A 40 -5.56 2.16 -8.11
N ALA A 41 -4.84 2.55 -9.16
CA ALA A 41 -3.61 1.86 -9.57
C ALA A 41 -2.49 2.02 -8.53
N ILE A 42 -2.28 3.22 -7.99
CA ILE A 42 -1.30 3.48 -6.92
C ILE A 42 -1.58 2.60 -5.70
N ASP A 43 -2.84 2.46 -5.25
CA ASP A 43 -3.18 1.62 -4.11
C ASP A 43 -2.79 0.15 -4.34
N ARG A 44 -3.07 -0.40 -5.53
CA ARG A 44 -2.64 -1.76 -5.91
C ARG A 44 -1.11 -1.91 -5.91
N LEU A 45 -0.41 -0.88 -6.40
CA LEU A 45 1.06 -0.85 -6.41
C LEU A 45 1.64 -0.74 -5.00
N GLU A 46 1.02 0.05 -4.12
CA GLU A 46 1.42 0.14 -2.72
C GLU A 46 1.14 -1.18 -1.98
N ALA A 47 0.06 -1.89 -2.29
CA ALA A 47 -0.19 -3.24 -1.76
C ALA A 47 0.90 -4.22 -2.22
N ALA A 48 1.24 -4.21 -3.51
CA ALA A 48 2.31 -5.03 -4.07
C ALA A 48 3.69 -4.68 -3.49
N ALA A 49 3.95 -3.40 -3.20
CA ALA A 49 5.15 -2.94 -2.53
C ALA A 49 5.18 -3.39 -1.07
N ALA A 50 4.07 -3.27 -0.34
CA ALA A 50 3.96 -3.70 1.06
C ALA A 50 4.28 -5.20 1.22
N ALA A 51 3.80 -6.05 0.31
CA ALA A 51 4.14 -7.48 0.30
C ALA A 51 5.65 -7.73 0.12
N ARG A 52 6.32 -6.97 -0.76
CA ARG A 52 7.78 -7.08 -0.97
C ARG A 52 8.58 -6.54 0.22
N VAL A 53 8.15 -5.43 0.81
CA VAL A 53 8.74 -4.87 2.03
C VAL A 53 8.59 -5.86 3.18
N GLN A 54 7.44 -6.53 3.29
CA GLN A 54 7.25 -7.58 4.29
C GLN A 54 8.24 -8.73 4.09
N ALA A 55 8.43 -9.20 2.86
CA ALA A 55 9.35 -10.29 2.57
C ALA A 55 10.80 -9.94 2.98
N VAL A 56 11.23 -8.70 2.69
CA VAL A 56 12.52 -8.14 3.13
C VAL A 56 12.61 -8.05 4.65
N ASP A 57 11.55 -7.55 5.31
CA ASP A 57 11.54 -7.34 6.75
C ASP A 57 11.55 -8.65 7.54
N ALA A 58 10.81 -9.67 7.07
CA ALA A 58 10.62 -10.95 7.76
C ALA A 58 11.91 -11.76 7.87
N VAL A 59 12.76 -11.72 6.85
CA VAL A 59 14.06 -12.42 6.86
C VAL A 59 15.22 -11.52 7.28
N GLY A 60 14.96 -10.23 7.51
CA GLY A 60 15.98 -9.26 7.89
C GLY A 60 16.95 -8.91 6.76
N GLU A 61 16.54 -9.04 5.50
CA GLU A 61 17.39 -8.87 4.30
C GLU A 61 18.08 -7.50 4.29
N ALA A 62 17.37 -6.44 4.69
CA ALA A 62 17.96 -5.10 4.78
C ALA A 62 19.20 -5.05 5.71
N ARG A 63 19.25 -5.87 6.76
CA ARG A 63 20.44 -5.96 7.63
C ARG A 63 21.56 -6.77 7.00
N ALA A 64 21.22 -7.83 6.29
CA ALA A 64 22.20 -8.60 5.52
C ALA A 64 22.88 -7.71 4.45
N ASP A 65 22.13 -6.76 3.87
CA ASP A 65 22.60 -5.77 2.90
C ASP A 65 23.21 -4.50 3.55
N GLY A 66 23.51 -4.53 4.85
CA GLY A 66 24.28 -3.48 5.54
C GLY A 66 23.47 -2.29 6.10
N TYR A 67 22.15 -2.26 5.95
CA TYR A 67 21.32 -1.25 6.61
C TYR A 67 21.03 -1.63 8.07
N THR A 68 20.82 -0.66 8.96
CA THR A 68 20.53 -0.96 10.38
C THR A 68 19.10 -1.48 10.61
N SER A 69 18.20 -1.27 9.65
CA SER A 69 16.81 -1.75 9.67
C SER A 69 16.15 -1.62 8.29
N THR A 70 15.04 -2.33 8.08
CA THR A 70 14.16 -2.15 6.90
C THR A 70 13.71 -0.70 6.72
N THR A 71 13.41 0.00 7.83
CA THR A 71 13.06 1.43 7.79
C THR A 71 14.21 2.28 7.26
N ARG A 72 15.46 1.97 7.62
CA ARG A 72 16.63 2.69 7.11
C ARG A 72 16.85 2.43 5.62
N TRP A 73 16.71 1.17 5.18
CA TRP A 73 16.73 0.82 3.77
C TRP A 73 15.70 1.63 2.95
N LEU A 74 14.43 1.67 3.39
CA LEU A 74 13.40 2.47 2.71
C LEU A 74 13.72 3.97 2.66
N ARG A 75 14.35 4.51 3.72
CA ARG A 75 14.76 5.92 3.74
C ARG A 75 15.84 6.22 2.72
N GLU A 76 16.87 5.37 2.66
CA GLU A 76 18.06 5.62 1.86
C GLU A 76 17.85 5.20 0.40
N SER A 77 17.36 3.99 0.15
CA SER A 77 17.20 3.42 -1.19
C SER A 77 15.91 3.85 -1.88
N CYS A 78 14.83 4.05 -1.11
CA CYS A 78 13.53 4.51 -1.64
C CYS A 78 13.26 6.01 -1.39
N ARG A 79 14.25 6.75 -0.87
CA ARG A 79 14.18 8.21 -0.60
C ARG A 79 12.98 8.63 0.24
N MET A 80 12.50 7.75 1.13
CA MET A 80 11.35 8.03 1.97
C MET A 80 11.70 8.89 3.19
N ARG A 81 10.80 9.80 3.57
CA ARG A 81 10.85 10.44 4.89
C ARG A 81 10.72 9.38 5.98
N GLY A 82 11.35 9.62 7.14
CA GLY A 82 11.39 8.65 8.24
C GLY A 82 10.01 8.17 8.71
N SER A 83 9.04 9.08 8.83
CA SER A 83 7.65 8.73 9.19
C SER A 83 6.97 7.84 8.14
N ARG A 84 7.12 8.17 6.84
CA ARG A 84 6.58 7.35 5.74
C ARG A 84 7.23 5.96 5.69
N ALA A 85 8.54 5.87 5.88
CA ALA A 85 9.24 4.59 5.90
C ALA A 85 8.76 3.71 7.06
N ALA A 86 8.64 4.28 8.27
CA ALA A 86 8.15 3.55 9.44
C ALA A 86 6.70 3.08 9.28
N GLU A 87 5.83 3.92 8.70
CA GLU A 87 4.45 3.55 8.38
C GLU A 87 4.39 2.43 7.34
N ARG A 88 5.21 2.46 6.29
CA ARG A 88 5.28 1.36 5.30
C ARG A 88 5.70 0.03 5.93
N VAL A 89 6.70 0.04 6.82
CA VAL A 89 7.10 -1.17 7.56
C VAL A 89 5.97 -1.65 8.49
N LEU A 90 5.27 -0.73 9.17
CA LEU A 90 4.12 -1.07 9.99
C LEU A 90 3.02 -1.74 9.15
N VAL A 91 2.60 -1.11 8.05
CA VAL A 91 1.59 -1.65 7.15
C VAL A 91 1.98 -3.02 6.61
N ALA A 92 3.22 -3.18 6.13
CA ALA A 92 3.73 -4.43 5.62
C ALA A 92 3.65 -5.58 6.65
N ARG A 93 3.99 -5.31 7.92
CA ARG A 93 3.89 -6.30 9.00
C ARG A 93 2.45 -6.65 9.36
N GLN A 94 1.59 -5.65 9.47
CA GLN A 94 0.25 -5.85 10.02
C GLN A 94 -0.74 -6.39 8.99
N LEU A 95 -0.59 -6.09 7.70
CA LEU A 95 -1.52 -6.58 6.68
C LEU A 95 -1.51 -8.10 6.52
N LEU A 96 -0.41 -8.80 6.84
CA LEU A 96 -0.41 -10.26 6.86
C LEU A 96 -1.37 -10.85 7.91
N ARG A 97 -1.69 -10.08 8.93
CA ARG A 97 -2.57 -10.45 10.04
C ARG A 97 -4.01 -10.02 9.77
N LEU A 98 -4.24 -9.36 8.63
CA LEU A 98 -5.51 -8.80 8.16
C LEU A 98 -5.74 -9.23 6.70
N PRO A 99 -6.00 -10.52 6.44
CA PRO A 99 -6.11 -11.06 5.09
C PRO A 99 -7.20 -10.41 4.22
N GLU A 100 -8.34 -10.02 4.81
CA GLU A 100 -9.41 -9.37 4.06
C GLU A 100 -9.05 -7.93 3.70
N ALA A 101 -8.48 -7.17 4.64
CA ALA A 101 -7.99 -5.83 4.38
C ALA A 101 -6.87 -5.85 3.32
N ALA A 102 -5.96 -6.84 3.39
CA ALA A 102 -4.91 -7.03 2.40
C ALA A 102 -5.48 -7.35 1.01
N ALA A 103 -6.50 -8.21 0.92
CA ALA A 103 -7.19 -8.52 -0.34
C ALA A 103 -7.90 -7.29 -0.92
N ARG A 104 -8.68 -6.55 -0.11
CA ARG A 104 -9.37 -5.34 -0.54
C ARG A 104 -8.39 -4.26 -1.00
N PHE A 105 -7.26 -4.11 -0.32
CA PHE A 105 -6.18 -3.19 -0.69
C PHE A 105 -5.49 -3.61 -1.99
N GLY A 106 -5.14 -4.88 -2.14
CA GLY A 106 -4.59 -5.44 -3.38
C GLY A 106 -5.54 -5.34 -4.58
N ALA A 107 -6.85 -5.30 -4.34
CA ALA A 107 -7.86 -5.08 -5.37
C ALA A 107 -8.08 -3.58 -5.71
N GLY A 108 -7.54 -2.65 -4.92
CA GLY A 108 -7.77 -1.20 -5.05
C GLY A 108 -9.14 -0.75 -4.53
N SER A 109 -9.81 -1.57 -3.73
CA SER A 109 -11.11 -1.27 -3.10
C SER A 109 -10.99 -0.71 -1.68
N LEU A 110 -9.78 -0.75 -1.11
CA LEU A 110 -9.40 -0.11 0.14
C LEU A 110 -8.21 0.82 -0.15
N GLY A 111 -8.28 2.10 0.22
CA GLY A 111 -7.18 3.03 0.01
C GLY A 111 -6.04 2.86 1.03
N TYR A 112 -4.83 3.27 0.66
CA TYR A 112 -3.63 3.17 1.53
C TYR A 112 -3.85 3.76 2.94
N CYS A 113 -4.46 4.94 3.02
CA CYS A 113 -4.67 5.62 4.30
C CYS A 113 -5.53 4.79 5.27
N THR A 114 -6.56 4.11 4.74
CA THR A 114 -7.40 3.22 5.54
C THR A 114 -6.59 2.00 5.99
N ALA A 115 -5.85 1.36 5.07
CA ALA A 115 -4.95 0.26 5.43
C ALA A 115 -3.94 0.64 6.53
N ALA A 116 -3.38 1.84 6.47
CA ALA A 116 -2.46 2.37 7.49
C ALA A 116 -3.16 2.61 8.84
N VAL A 117 -4.40 3.08 8.84
CA VAL A 117 -5.21 3.19 10.07
C VAL A 117 -5.45 1.81 10.67
N LEU A 118 -5.91 0.84 9.88
CA LEU A 118 -6.14 -0.54 10.33
C LEU A 118 -4.86 -1.12 10.96
N ALA A 119 -3.74 -1.04 10.24
CA ALA A 119 -2.43 -1.49 10.73
C ALA A 119 -2.05 -0.84 12.07
N ARG A 120 -2.32 0.45 12.24
CA ARG A 120 -2.04 1.17 13.48
C ARG A 120 -2.96 0.76 14.62
N VAL A 121 -4.22 0.43 14.35
CA VAL A 121 -5.15 -0.06 15.37
C VAL A 121 -4.71 -1.44 15.88
N VAL A 122 -4.34 -2.35 14.98
CA VAL A 122 -4.05 -3.75 15.37
C VAL A 122 -2.62 -3.99 15.86
N ARG A 123 -1.73 -2.98 15.79
CA ARG A 123 -0.29 -3.12 16.08
C ARG A 123 0.03 -3.66 17.49
N ASN A 124 -0.87 -3.46 18.46
CA ASN A 124 -0.71 -3.89 19.84
C ASN A 124 -1.59 -5.11 20.18
N LEU A 125 -2.36 -5.62 19.22
CA LEU A 125 -3.16 -6.82 19.37
C LEU A 125 -2.31 -8.04 19.04
N ASN A 126 -2.64 -9.20 19.62
CA ASN A 126 -2.15 -10.50 19.15
C ASN A 126 -2.92 -10.94 17.89
N ASP A 127 -2.49 -12.03 17.24
CA ASP A 127 -3.05 -12.45 15.94
C ASP A 127 -4.53 -12.84 16.03
N GLN A 128 -4.91 -13.49 17.13
CA GLN A 128 -6.29 -13.88 17.38
C GLN A 128 -7.19 -12.64 17.49
N ASP A 129 -6.76 -11.64 18.25
CA ASP A 129 -7.56 -10.43 18.49
C ASP A 129 -7.55 -9.51 17.27
N ALA A 130 -6.46 -9.48 16.49
CA ALA A 130 -6.42 -8.82 15.20
C ALA A 130 -7.43 -9.43 14.21
N GLY A 131 -7.51 -10.76 14.13
CA GLY A 131 -8.50 -11.44 13.28
C GLY A 131 -9.94 -11.18 13.70
N LYS A 132 -10.22 -11.04 15.01
CA LYS A 132 -11.55 -10.63 15.49
C LYS A 132 -11.87 -9.17 15.20
N ALA A 133 -10.86 -8.29 15.27
CA ALA A 133 -11.02 -6.87 15.04
C ALA A 133 -11.19 -6.54 13.55
N GLU A 134 -10.56 -7.31 12.65
CA GLU A 134 -10.57 -7.06 11.21
C GLU A 134 -11.96 -6.79 10.61
N PRO A 135 -12.97 -7.68 10.74
CA PRO A 135 -14.29 -7.43 10.15
C PRO A 135 -14.95 -6.17 10.73
N ILE A 136 -14.83 -5.94 12.04
CA ILE A 136 -15.38 -4.76 12.72
C ILE A 136 -14.76 -3.48 12.16
N LEU A 137 -13.44 -3.47 11.97
CA LEU A 137 -12.73 -2.30 11.48
C LEU A 137 -13.02 -2.04 9.99
N LEU A 138 -13.25 -3.09 9.20
CA LEU A 138 -13.68 -2.96 7.80
C LEU A 138 -15.10 -2.39 7.71
N ASP A 139 -16.03 -2.85 8.55
CA ASP A 139 -17.38 -2.28 8.61
C ASP A 139 -17.35 -0.78 8.95
N VAL A 140 -16.55 -0.39 9.96
CA VAL A 140 -16.35 1.03 10.32
C VAL A 140 -15.74 1.84 9.16
N ALA A 141 -14.79 1.25 8.42
CA ALA A 141 -14.20 1.90 7.27
C ALA A 141 -15.21 2.10 6.14
N ASP A 142 -16.08 1.12 5.88
CA ASP A 142 -17.11 1.15 4.86
C ASP A 142 -18.20 2.19 5.20
N ASP A 143 -18.60 2.30 6.47
CA ASP A 143 -19.49 3.36 6.96
C ASP A 143 -18.90 4.76 6.76
N ALA A 144 -17.61 4.93 7.11
CA ALA A 144 -16.91 6.19 6.92
C ALA A 144 -16.76 6.57 5.43
N ALA A 145 -16.68 5.58 4.53
CA ALA A 145 -16.65 5.83 3.09
C ALA A 145 -18.03 6.26 2.55
N ARG A 146 -19.12 5.62 3.00
CA ARG A 146 -20.50 5.98 2.60
C ARG A 146 -20.86 7.42 2.96
N THR A 147 -20.47 7.87 4.15
CA THR A 147 -20.76 9.23 4.64
C THR A 147 -20.05 10.35 3.87
N LYS A 148 -18.96 10.05 3.15
CA LYS A 148 -18.18 11.04 2.38
C LYS A 148 -18.73 11.31 0.98
N ARG A 149 -19.58 10.43 0.43
CA ARG A 149 -20.16 10.63 -0.90
C ARG A 149 -21.51 11.34 -0.74
N PRO A 150 -21.67 12.60 -1.18
CA PRO A 150 -22.99 13.21 -1.19
C PRO A 150 -23.93 12.41 -2.09
N SER A 151 -25.21 12.34 -1.69
CA SER A 151 -26.28 11.71 -2.46
C SER A 151 -26.52 12.42 -3.79
#